data_AF-K6WB61-F1
#
_entry.id   AF-K6WB61-F1
#
_cell.length_a   1.000
_cell.length_b   1.000
_cell.length_c   1.000
_cell.angle_alpha   90.00
_cell.angle_beta   90.00
_cell.angle_gamma   90.00
#
_symmetry.space_group_name_H-M   'P 1'
#
loop_
_entity.id
_entity.type
_entity.pdbx_description
1 polymer ?
#
loop_
_entity_poly.entity_id
_entity_poly.type
_entity_poly.pdbx_seq_one_letter_code
_entity_poly.pdbx_strand_id
1 'polypeptide(L)'
;MQWIGGDSGQPRPPAFVRVGHKAVLIDLNALYPNAPHFSGEYHPDGLQIRSVHLGVLTEWGRDEWGAWYGKVTYTIAAKDRQEKVTHWVPAWALRPADCPPGDASRRRPRGHRS
;
A
#
# COMPACT_ATOMS: atom_id res chain seq x y z
N MET A 1 -7.82 -46.62 3.23
CA MET A 1 -6.65 -46.07 2.50
C MET A 1 -6.94 -44.61 2.20
N GLN A 2 -6.39 -43.71 3.01
CA GLN A 2 -6.62 -42.27 2.87
C GLN A 2 -5.66 -41.72 1.82
N TRP A 3 -6.22 -41.14 0.77
CA TRP A 3 -5.49 -40.47 -0.30
C TRP A 3 -4.75 -39.26 0.27
N ILE A 4 -3.42 -39.30 0.27
CA ILE A 4 -2.59 -38.13 0.47
C ILE A 4 -2.52 -37.45 -0.90
N GLY A 5 -3.38 -36.45 -1.12
CA GLY A 5 -3.36 -35.64 -2.33
C GLY A 5 -1.99 -35.00 -2.47
N GLY A 6 -1.29 -35.34 -3.55
CA GLY A 6 0.02 -34.79 -3.87
C GLY A 6 -0.06 -33.28 -4.01
N ASP A 7 0.84 -32.59 -3.32
CA ASP A 7 1.20 -31.21 -3.65
C ASP A 7 1.67 -31.25 -5.12
N SER A 8 0.79 -30.88 -6.05
CA SER A 8 1.14 -30.75 -7.46
C SER A 8 2.31 -29.79 -7.49
N GLY A 9 3.52 -30.25 -7.80
CA GLY A 9 4.82 -29.56 -7.66
C GLY A 9 4.99 -28.28 -8.49
N GLN A 10 3.94 -27.45 -8.56
CA GLN A 10 3.95 -26.12 -9.12
C GLN A 10 4.75 -25.22 -8.18
N PRO A 11 5.77 -24.53 -8.70
CA PRO A 11 6.52 -23.55 -7.93
C PRO A 11 5.57 -22.53 -7.32
N ARG A 12 5.57 -22.41 -5.99
CA ARG A 12 4.83 -21.33 -5.33
C ARG A 12 5.48 -19.99 -5.70
N PRO A 13 4.69 -18.96 -6.06
CA PRO A 13 5.26 -17.64 -6.33
C PRO A 13 6.05 -17.14 -5.12
N PRO A 14 7.18 -16.44 -5.33
CA PRO A 14 8.01 -15.97 -4.22
C PRO A 14 7.23 -15.01 -3.33
N ALA A 15 7.48 -15.09 -2.02
CA ALA A 15 6.87 -14.19 -1.04
C ALA A 15 7.40 -12.74 -1.18
N PHE A 16 8.61 -12.56 -1.70
CA PHE A 16 9.25 -11.26 -1.89
C PHE A 16 9.71 -11.08 -3.34
N VAL A 17 9.46 -9.89 -3.90
CA VAL A 17 9.82 -9.54 -5.28
C VAL A 17 10.43 -8.13 -5.30
N ARG A 18 11.74 -8.05 -5.58
CA ARG A 18 12.41 -6.76 -5.81
C ARG A 18 12.00 -6.18 -7.14
N VAL A 19 11.72 -4.87 -7.20
CA VAL A 19 11.20 -4.22 -8.41
C VAL A 19 12.05 -3.04 -8.90
N GLY A 20 13.22 -2.80 -8.29
CA GLY A 20 14.00 -1.59 -8.51
C GLY A 20 13.28 -0.35 -7.97
N HIS A 21 13.73 0.85 -8.34
CA HIS A 21 13.09 2.09 -7.87
C HIS A 21 11.92 2.47 -8.76
N LYS A 22 10.69 2.34 -8.26
CA LYS A 22 9.47 2.73 -8.98
C LYS A 22 8.73 3.85 -8.26
N ALA A 23 8.36 4.90 -8.98
CA ALA A 23 7.58 6.00 -8.44
C ALA A 23 6.13 5.55 -8.17
N VAL A 24 5.64 5.79 -6.95
CA VAL A 24 4.28 5.46 -6.53
C VAL A 24 3.67 6.60 -5.72
N LEU A 25 2.35 6.75 -5.82
CA LEU A 25 1.55 7.55 -4.91
C LEU A 25 1.08 6.67 -3.75
N ILE A 26 1.18 7.20 -2.53
CA ILE A 26 0.80 6.55 -1.28
C ILE A 26 -0.36 7.32 -0.67
N ASP A 27 -1.50 6.67 -0.48
CA ASP A 27 -2.66 7.27 0.19
C ASP A 27 -2.57 7.04 1.71
N LEU A 28 -1.93 7.97 2.42
CA LEU A 28 -1.81 7.88 3.89
C LEU A 28 -3.15 8.12 4.60
N ASN A 29 -4.06 8.88 3.99
CA ASN A 29 -5.40 9.08 4.54
C ASN A 29 -6.18 7.77 4.59
N ALA A 30 -6.02 6.90 3.60
CA ALA A 30 -6.65 5.59 3.59
C ALA A 30 -5.98 4.60 4.57
N LEU A 31 -4.67 4.72 4.81
CA LEU A 31 -3.94 3.91 5.80
C LEU A 31 -4.23 4.29 7.25
N TYR A 32 -4.40 5.58 7.51
CA TYR A 32 -4.65 6.12 8.84
C TYR A 32 -6.03 6.80 8.85
N PRO A 33 -7.11 6.02 8.73
CA PRO A 33 -8.45 6.57 8.81
C PRO A 33 -8.66 7.19 10.18
N ASN A 34 -9.52 8.20 10.24
CA ASN A 34 -9.88 8.82 11.51
C ASN A 34 -10.50 7.78 12.43
N ALA A 35 -10.05 7.76 13.69
CA ALA A 35 -10.73 7.00 14.72
C ALA A 35 -12.19 7.51 14.82
N PRO A 36 -13.19 6.61 14.84
CA PRO A 36 -14.55 7.02 15.12
C PRO A 36 -14.57 7.71 16.50
N HIS A 37 -15.18 8.90 16.58
CA HIS A 37 -15.18 9.78 17.77
C HIS A 37 -13.85 10.49 18.09
N PHE A 38 -12.96 10.66 17.12
CA PHE A 38 -11.79 11.52 17.30
C PHE A 38 -12.19 12.97 17.64
N SER A 39 -11.92 13.39 18.87
CA SER A 39 -12.13 14.76 19.38
C SER A 39 -10.81 15.54 19.48
N GLY A 40 -9.92 15.40 18.49
CA GLY A 40 -8.66 16.15 18.47
C GLY A 40 -8.76 17.42 17.65
N GLU A 41 -8.01 18.43 18.06
CA GLU A 41 -7.91 19.72 17.38
C GLU A 41 -6.84 19.70 16.28
N TYR A 42 -7.02 20.55 15.28
CA TYR A 42 -6.01 20.75 14.25
C TYR A 42 -4.76 21.37 14.85
N HIS A 43 -3.61 20.72 14.66
CA HIS A 43 -2.30 21.27 15.00
C HIS A 43 -1.58 21.68 13.71
N PRO A 44 -1.32 22.98 13.47
CA PRO A 44 -0.69 23.44 12.22
C PRO A 44 0.71 22.86 12.01
N ASP A 45 1.37 22.52 13.12
CA ASP A 45 2.72 21.94 13.14
C ASP A 45 2.71 20.41 13.16
N GLY A 46 1.54 19.79 13.01
CA GLY A 46 1.36 18.35 13.00
C GLY A 46 1.83 17.69 11.71
N LEU A 47 2.04 16.36 11.79
CA LEU A 47 2.38 15.55 10.62
C LEU A 47 1.24 15.58 9.58
N GLN A 48 1.61 15.79 8.32
CA GLN A 48 0.68 15.77 7.20
C GLN A 48 0.35 14.33 6.78
N ILE A 49 -0.34 13.61 7.65
CA ILE A 49 -0.76 12.20 7.45
C ILE A 49 -2.00 12.10 6.56
N ARG A 50 -2.87 13.12 6.55
CA ARG A 50 -4.14 13.10 5.80
C ARG A 50 -3.96 13.56 4.36
N SER A 51 -3.01 12.97 3.64
CA SER A 51 -2.70 13.36 2.26
C SER A 51 -2.09 12.21 1.45
N VAL A 52 -1.99 12.42 0.14
CA VAL A 52 -1.30 11.52 -0.78
C VAL A 52 0.14 11.99 -0.94
N HIS A 53 1.10 11.07 -0.80
CA HIS A 53 2.53 11.37 -0.92
C HIS A 53 3.15 10.64 -2.10
N LEU A 54 4.12 11.27 -2.76
CA LEU A 54 4.98 10.60 -3.73
C LEU A 54 6.05 9.81 -2.97
N GLY A 55 6.29 8.57 -3.39
CA GLY A 55 7.31 7.70 -2.84
C GLY A 55 7.97 6.83 -3.88
N VAL A 56 8.97 6.07 -3.41
CA VAL A 56 9.74 5.11 -4.21
C VAL A 56 9.51 3.72 -3.64
N LEU A 57 8.82 2.88 -4.40
CA LEU A 57 8.68 1.46 -4.15
C LEU A 57 9.97 0.74 -4.57
N THR A 58 10.44 -0.17 -3.71
CA THR A 58 11.67 -0.94 -3.97
C THR A 58 11.44 -2.45 -4.01
N GLU A 59 10.43 -2.93 -3.28
CA GLU A 59 10.18 -4.35 -3.05
C GLU A 59 8.71 -4.60 -2.76
N TRP A 60 8.17 -5.70 -3.28
CA TRP A 60 6.88 -6.26 -2.86
C TRP A 60 7.11 -7.41 -1.90
N GLY A 61 6.25 -7.54 -0.90
CA GLY A 61 6.18 -8.65 0.05
C GLY A 61 4.74 -9.14 0.20
N ARG A 62 4.57 -10.45 0.42
CA ARG A 62 3.28 -11.05 0.80
C ARG A 62 3.26 -11.33 2.30
N ASP A 63 2.12 -11.11 2.93
CA ASP A 63 1.87 -11.60 4.29
C ASP A 63 1.48 -13.09 4.31
N GLU A 64 1.28 -13.64 5.51
CA GLU A 64 0.94 -15.04 5.73
C GLU A 64 -0.41 -15.45 5.11
N TRP A 65 -1.28 -14.48 4.79
CA TRP A 65 -2.58 -14.67 4.14
C TRP A 65 -2.56 -14.32 2.64
N GLY A 66 -1.39 -13.99 2.09
CA GLY A 66 -1.18 -13.74 0.68
C GLY A 66 -1.51 -12.32 0.21
N ALA A 67 -1.82 -11.38 1.12
CA ALA A 67 -2.00 -9.98 0.76
C ALA A 67 -0.66 -9.32 0.46
N TRP A 68 -0.66 -8.40 -0.51
CA TRP A 68 0.56 -7.73 -0.98
C TRP A 68 0.82 -6.39 -0.27
N TYR A 69 2.09 -6.15 0.02
CA TYR A 69 2.61 -4.91 0.60
C TYR A 69 3.83 -4.44 -0.18
N GLY A 70 3.94 -3.13 -0.40
CA GLY A 70 5.10 -2.51 -1.02
C GLY A 70 6.00 -1.86 0.02
N LYS A 71 7.30 -2.10 -0.03
CA LYS A 71 8.30 -1.36 0.73
C LYS A 71 8.56 -0.03 0.04
N VAL A 72 7.98 1.04 0.58
CA VAL A 72 7.99 2.37 -0.02
C VAL A 72 8.72 3.35 0.88
N THR A 73 9.61 4.13 0.28
CA THR A 73 10.27 5.26 0.93
C THR A 73 9.68 6.58 0.43
N TYR A 74 9.26 7.45 1.33
CA TYR A 74 8.65 8.76 1.01
C TYR A 74 9.03 9.80 2.05
N THR A 75 8.74 11.06 1.76
CA THR A 75 8.92 12.17 2.72
C THR A 75 7.57 12.57 3.26
N ILE A 76 7.43 12.64 4.59
CA ILE A 76 6.29 13.27 5.25
C ILE A 76 6.68 14.64 5.79
N ALA A 77 5.83 15.63 5.57
CA ALA A 77 6.06 16.99 6.03
C ALA A 77 5.34 17.25 7.38
N ALA A 78 5.96 18.11 8.19
CA ALA A 78 5.36 18.74 9.36
C ALA A 78 5.90 20.18 9.45
N LYS A 79 5.08 21.19 9.14
CA LYS A 79 5.47 22.61 9.04
C LYS A 79 6.82 22.84 8.36
N ASP A 80 7.89 23.01 9.13
CA ASP A 80 9.25 23.33 8.67
C ASP A 80 10.18 22.09 8.66
N ARG A 81 9.62 20.90 8.87
CA ARG A 81 10.33 19.62 8.96
C ARG A 81 9.89 18.67 7.85
N GLN A 82 10.85 17.94 7.31
CA GLN A 82 10.64 16.88 6.33
C GLN A 82 11.32 15.60 6.81
N GLU A 83 10.55 14.53 6.95
CA GLU A 83 11.02 13.26 7.47
C GLU A 83 10.93 12.17 6.41
N LYS A 84 12.05 11.47 6.18
CA LYS A 84 12.10 10.34 5.27
C LYS A 84 11.65 9.07 6.01
N VAL A 85 10.56 8.48 5.55
CA VAL A 85 9.95 7.28 6.11
C VAL A 85 10.10 6.13 5.13
N THR A 86 10.41 4.92 5.63
CA THR A 86 10.32 3.68 4.86
C THR A 86 9.28 2.78 5.51
N HIS A 87 8.26 2.37 4.75
CA HIS A 87 7.06 1.72 5.27
C HIS A 87 6.65 0.55 4.36
N TRP A 88 6.20 -0.56 4.94
CA TRP A 88 5.47 -1.60 4.23
C TRP A 88 4.00 -1.19 4.09
N VAL A 89 3.64 -0.73 2.91
CA VAL A 89 2.31 -0.19 2.62
C VAL A 89 1.46 -1.23 1.91
N PRO A 90 0.24 -1.54 2.39
CA PRO A 90 -0.70 -2.40 1.67
C PRO A 90 -0.89 -1.97 0.21
N ALA A 91 -0.90 -2.92 -0.71
CA ALA A 91 -0.97 -2.64 -2.15
C ALA A 91 -2.19 -1.80 -2.56
N TRP A 92 -3.31 -1.92 -1.84
CA TRP A 92 -4.53 -1.15 -2.10
C TRP A 92 -4.38 0.36 -1.82
N ALA A 93 -3.40 0.76 -1.01
CA ALA A 93 -3.09 2.17 -0.73
C ALA A 93 -2.02 2.75 -1.67
N LEU A 94 -1.52 1.95 -2.62
CA LEU A 94 -0.49 2.34 -3.58
C LEU A 94 -1.08 2.50 -4.98
N ARG A 95 -0.60 3.51 -5.71
CA ARG A 95 -0.90 3.70 -7.13
C ARG A 95 0.38 4.06 -7.89
N PRO A 96 0.55 3.62 -9.16
CA PRO A 96 1.65 4.11 -9.98
C PRO A 96 1.56 5.63 -10.13
N ALA A 97 2.69 6.32 -10.01
CA ALA A 97 2.71 7.79 -10.13
C ALA A 97 2.39 8.27 -11.55
N ASP A 98 2.70 7.46 -12.57
CA ASP A 98 2.44 7.78 -13.97
C ASP A 98 0.97 7.53 -14.39
N CYS A 99 0.10 7.09 -13.47
CA CYS A 99 -1.31 6.84 -13.73
C CYS A 99 -2.15 8.08 -13.42
N PRO A 100 -2.86 8.69 -14.39
CA PRO A 100 -3.66 9.89 -14.15
C PRO A 100 -4.81 9.60 -13.14
N PRO A 101 -5.16 10.58 -12.28
CA PRO A 101 -6.07 10.37 -11.14
C PRO A 101 -7.52 9.98 -11.48
N GLY A 102 -7.91 9.92 -12.76
CA GLY A 102 -9.26 9.58 -13.21
C GLY A 102 -9.56 8.09 -13.43
N ASP A 103 -8.56 7.20 -13.46
CA ASP A 103 -8.74 5.82 -13.97
C ASP A 103 -8.86 4.74 -12.86
N ALA A 104 -8.70 5.13 -11.59
CA ALA A 104 -8.68 4.21 -10.46
C ALA A 104 -10.06 3.64 -10.07
N SER A 105 -11.18 4.29 -10.42
CA SER A 105 -12.53 3.83 -10.05
C SER A 105 -12.99 2.61 -10.87
N ARG A 106 -12.31 2.31 -11.98
CA ARG A 106 -12.71 1.27 -12.95
C ARG A 106 -12.20 -0.14 -12.59
N ARG A 107 -11.33 -0.28 -11.58
CA ARG A 107 -10.76 -1.56 -11.14
C ARG A 107 -11.48 -2.16 -9.92
N ARG A 108 -12.80 -1.98 -9.80
CA ARG A 108 -13.60 -2.92 -8.99
C ARG A 108 -13.73 -4.22 -9.79
N PRO A 109 -13.38 -5.39 -9.24
CA PRO A 109 -13.77 -6.64 -9.88
C PRO A 109 -15.30 -6.62 -9.97
N ARG A 110 -15.84 -6.69 -11.19
CA ARG A 110 -17.26 -6.97 -11.39
C ARG A 110 -17.52 -8.28 -10.68
N GLY A 111 -18.28 -8.23 -9.57
CA GLY A 111 -18.75 -9.43 -8.90
C GLY A 111 -19.44 -10.30 -9.93
N HIS A 112 -18.93 -11.53 -10.10
CA HIS A 112 -19.66 -12.57 -10.79
C HIS A 112 -20.95 -12.81 -10.01
N ARG A 113 -22.08 -12.43 -10.61
CA ARG A 113 -23.41 -12.86 -10.19
C ARG A 113 -23.87 -13.91 -11.19
N SER A 114 -23.85 -15.17 -10.78
CA SER A 114 -24.67 -16.25 -11.32
C SER A 114 -24.83 -17.26 -10.20
#